data_AF-A0A672R6D5-F1
#
_entry.id   AF-A0A672R6D5-F1
#
_cell.length_a   1.000
_cell.length_b   1.000
_cell.length_c   1.000
_cell.angle_alpha   90.00
_cell.angle_beta   90.00
_cell.angle_gamma   90.00
#
_symmetry.space_group_name_H-M   'P 1'
#
loop_
_entity.id
_entity.type
_entity.pdbx_description
1 polymer ?
#
loop_
_entity_poly.entity_id
_entity_poly.type
_entity_poly.pdbx_seq_one_letter_code
_entity_poly.pdbx_strand_id
1 'polypeptide(L)'
;MVKTASMMVHDIPDLQCGGNLGSVVFSESFLEASVYIQQRDGALSSDSCFTVLTSSVPRHVCWLVDEADVRMSEQAQHLLKEEDGTCLGIPLTVRDSAYMFSNSLLSTPEEGKLVFFSEGILFVHPRHGSITLSMSHINTIKLYNGGSLSDVSMLFIKYQTSLLPHLPFLLHSADFSLAIAVLPRTKSYKSFYSQVLPAWRKSDSGLRVQHVLNDQLSPEHKSMYFRLLKLHEIHTPVANSHRTVLKTAYPQLPEQDRFLQHFAISSSVGEESVCSDHLSTVFSNTAPENIKPESKIKVVLTIIAGLPGSHKENLCDFLMEVNQNSARWEVFCPALEGSEEFSASHLQRFLSSLLTKQRETDLNSTRVVLLIPGYTDVLDVIQAITAHPDPQVHSQVTVGAVSACVNPLTSFIKHRLLFPKLLEQCSQGVVSNVIFTGLTTEQKHPLLKHMQQLIRASNPSTAFISAEKWAVRRTEDIRLILNDSSFSQTRMINARYLLYPGWWEGRFVSGSGSLSMSPHCIEFSRPLEKALFLQRCKALKSSLKPSSFTGNIYHISGKVLFSGRAVGLHNLPQICLNMNFFYGFIQRDIVTNQL
;
A
#
# COMPACT_ATOMS: atom_id res chain seq x y z
N MET A 1 -7.29 8.05 -16.74
CA MET A 1 -7.49 8.07 -18.21
C MET A 1 -6.17 7.68 -18.87
N VAL A 2 -6.18 6.84 -19.90
CA VAL A 2 -4.95 6.49 -20.66
C VAL A 2 -4.56 7.68 -21.54
N LYS A 3 -3.31 8.11 -21.44
CA LYS A 3 -2.72 9.18 -22.26
C LYS A 3 -1.79 8.56 -23.30
N THR A 4 -1.63 9.23 -24.43
CA THR A 4 -0.73 8.82 -25.51
C THR A 4 0.16 10.00 -25.89
N ALA A 5 1.46 9.77 -26.01
CA ALA A 5 2.42 10.74 -26.51
C ALA A 5 3.03 10.20 -27.81
N SER A 6 3.00 11.01 -28.87
CA SER A 6 3.54 10.65 -30.18
C SER A 6 4.48 11.72 -30.72
N MET A 7 5.59 11.30 -31.33
CA MET A 7 6.55 12.15 -32.01
C MET A 7 6.75 11.63 -33.44
N MET A 8 6.76 12.54 -34.41
CA MET A 8 6.87 12.22 -35.82
C MET A 8 7.89 13.16 -36.46
N VAL A 9 8.86 12.59 -37.18
CA VAL A 9 9.89 13.32 -37.92
C VAL A 9 9.73 12.94 -39.39
N HIS A 10 9.53 13.95 -40.23
CA HIS A 10 9.32 13.79 -41.67
C HIS A 10 10.55 14.16 -42.47
N ASP A 11 10.55 13.72 -43.73
CA ASP A 11 11.48 14.17 -44.78
C ASP A 11 12.96 14.08 -44.39
N ILE A 12 13.34 12.94 -43.82
CA ILE A 12 14.73 12.70 -43.39
C ILE A 12 15.61 12.67 -44.65
N PRO A 13 16.57 13.62 -44.81
CA PRO A 13 17.37 13.69 -46.03
C PRO A 13 18.39 12.56 -46.10
N ASP A 14 18.55 11.99 -47.29
CA ASP A 14 19.64 11.07 -47.61
C ASP A 14 20.88 11.87 -47.99
N LEU A 15 21.88 11.87 -47.10
CA LEU A 15 23.15 12.57 -47.30
C LEU A 15 24.05 11.92 -48.37
N GLN A 16 23.81 10.66 -48.74
CA GLN A 16 24.64 9.93 -49.71
C GLN A 16 24.11 10.06 -51.14
N CYS A 17 22.79 9.93 -51.34
CA CYS A 17 22.18 9.96 -52.66
C CYS A 17 21.35 11.21 -52.96
N GLY A 18 21.23 12.16 -52.02
CA GLY A 18 20.48 13.41 -52.21
C GLY A 18 18.96 13.24 -52.26
N GLY A 19 18.44 12.09 -51.81
CA GLY A 19 17.03 11.74 -51.74
C GLY A 19 16.39 11.93 -50.36
N ASN A 20 15.23 11.32 -50.15
CA ASN A 20 14.50 11.29 -48.87
C ASN A 20 14.47 9.85 -48.34
N LEU A 21 15.02 9.63 -47.13
CA LEU A 21 15.05 8.34 -46.43
C LEU A 21 13.69 7.96 -45.84
N GLY A 22 12.76 8.91 -45.73
CA GLY A 22 11.39 8.70 -45.26
C GLY A 22 11.07 9.43 -43.96
N SER A 23 10.18 8.86 -43.16
CA SER A 23 9.69 9.43 -41.90
C SER A 23 9.85 8.43 -40.74
N VAL A 24 10.07 8.94 -39.53
CA VAL A 24 10.14 8.14 -38.30
C VAL A 24 9.00 8.55 -37.37
N VAL A 25 8.31 7.56 -36.82
CA VAL A 25 7.19 7.74 -35.88
C VAL A 25 7.47 6.99 -34.60
N PHE A 26 7.25 7.63 -33.46
CA PHE A 26 7.31 7.03 -32.14
C PHE A 26 6.03 7.35 -31.38
N SER A 27 5.46 6.38 -30.67
CA SER A 27 4.25 6.57 -29.86
C SER A 27 4.28 5.65 -28.65
N GLU A 28 3.95 6.17 -27.47
CA GLU A 28 3.76 5.39 -26.25
C GLU A 28 2.46 5.78 -25.54
N SER A 29 1.85 4.80 -24.86
CA SER A 29 0.68 5.00 -24.02
C SER A 29 1.03 4.81 -22.55
N PHE A 30 0.54 5.71 -21.70
CA PHE A 30 0.85 5.73 -20.28
C PHE A 30 -0.37 6.12 -19.43
N LEU A 31 -0.30 5.75 -18.16
CA LEU A 31 -1.21 6.24 -17.12
C LEU A 31 -0.44 7.19 -16.21
N GLU A 32 -1.13 8.21 -15.74
CA GLU A 32 -0.62 9.17 -14.77
C GLU A 32 -1.61 9.25 -13.61
N ALA A 33 -1.07 9.30 -12.39
CA ALA A 33 -1.78 9.55 -11.16
C ALA A 33 -1.11 10.74 -10.46
N SER A 34 -1.90 11.64 -9.90
CA SER A 34 -1.41 12.84 -9.21
C SER A 34 -2.15 13.04 -7.89
N VAL A 35 -1.45 13.53 -6.87
CA VAL A 35 -2.02 13.82 -5.55
C VAL A 35 -1.53 15.20 -5.09
N TYR A 36 -2.42 15.99 -4.51
CA TYR A 36 -2.04 17.23 -3.84
C TYR A 36 -1.48 16.94 -2.45
N ILE A 37 -0.36 17.57 -2.13
CA ILE A 37 0.32 17.47 -0.84
C ILE A 37 0.27 18.83 -0.16
N GLN A 38 -0.30 18.85 1.04
CA GLN A 38 -0.27 20.02 1.90
C GLN A 38 0.95 20.00 2.81
N GLN A 39 1.73 21.06 2.73
CA GLN A 39 2.89 21.32 3.57
C GLN A 39 2.48 21.94 4.90
N ARG A 40 3.39 21.93 5.90
CA ARG A 40 3.11 22.47 7.25
C ARG A 40 2.84 23.98 7.28
N ASP A 41 3.32 24.71 6.28
CA ASP A 41 3.09 26.14 6.08
C ASP A 41 1.77 26.43 5.33
N GLY A 42 1.02 25.39 4.95
CA GLY A 42 -0.21 25.48 4.17
C GLY A 42 0.01 25.53 2.66
N ALA A 43 1.26 25.48 2.17
CA ALA A 43 1.54 25.43 0.74
C ALA A 43 1.07 24.09 0.12
N LEU A 44 0.53 24.16 -1.09
CA LEU A 44 0.13 22.99 -1.88
C LEU A 44 1.22 22.64 -2.89
N SER A 45 1.64 21.38 -2.89
CA SER A 45 2.54 20.77 -3.87
C SER A 45 1.84 19.58 -4.53
N SER A 46 2.36 19.04 -5.62
CA SER A 46 1.83 17.84 -6.27
C SER A 46 2.88 16.74 -6.35
N ASP A 47 2.49 15.52 -5.99
CA ASP A 47 3.24 14.30 -6.32
C ASP A 47 2.58 13.62 -7.51
N SER A 48 3.37 13.20 -8.48
CA SER A 48 2.88 12.48 -9.64
C SER A 48 3.67 11.20 -9.87
N CYS A 49 2.92 10.17 -10.26
CA CYS A 49 3.46 8.87 -10.61
C CYS A 49 2.85 8.45 -11.94
N PHE A 50 3.66 7.84 -12.81
CA PHE A 50 3.21 7.35 -14.10
C PHE A 50 3.71 5.93 -14.36
N THR A 51 2.98 5.21 -15.21
CA THR A 51 3.42 3.91 -15.73
C THR A 51 3.16 3.86 -17.22
N VAL A 52 4.16 3.40 -17.98
CA VAL A 52 4.09 3.27 -19.43
C VAL A 52 3.58 1.89 -19.77
N LEU A 53 2.36 1.82 -20.31
CA LEU A 53 1.66 0.57 -20.63
C LEU A 53 2.36 -0.21 -21.74
N THR A 54 3.05 0.48 -22.64
CA THR A 54 3.78 -0.09 -23.78
C THR A 54 5.25 -0.41 -23.46
N SER A 55 5.70 -0.25 -22.21
CA SER A 55 7.11 -0.45 -21.83
C SER A 55 7.63 -1.86 -22.03
N SER A 56 6.74 -2.85 -22.11
CA SER A 56 7.07 -4.24 -22.38
C SER A 56 7.31 -4.54 -23.87
N VAL A 57 6.87 -3.65 -24.76
CA VAL A 57 7.11 -3.79 -26.20
C VAL A 57 8.57 -3.41 -26.49
N PRO A 58 9.34 -4.27 -27.19
CA PRO A 58 10.70 -3.93 -27.58
C PRO A 58 10.75 -2.62 -28.37
N ARG A 59 11.58 -1.67 -27.94
CA ARG A 59 11.71 -0.35 -28.59
C ARG A 59 12.31 -0.41 -29.99
N HIS A 60 13.04 -1.47 -30.29
CA HIS A 60 13.65 -1.71 -31.59
C HIS A 60 13.53 -3.19 -31.94
N VAL A 61 13.28 -3.46 -33.20
CA VAL A 61 13.43 -4.79 -33.81
C VAL A 61 13.90 -4.57 -35.24
N CYS A 62 14.90 -5.32 -35.68
CA CYS A 62 15.40 -5.25 -37.05
C CYS A 62 15.46 -6.65 -37.65
N TRP A 63 15.27 -6.72 -38.97
CA TRP A 63 15.26 -7.94 -39.75
C TRP A 63 16.22 -7.77 -40.92
N LEU A 64 16.90 -8.84 -41.30
CA LEU A 64 17.65 -8.89 -42.55
C LEU A 64 16.64 -9.02 -43.71
N VAL A 65 16.67 -8.07 -44.66
CA VAL A 65 15.70 -8.02 -45.77
C VAL A 65 16.37 -8.11 -47.14
N ASP A 66 17.61 -7.62 -47.29
CA ASP A 66 18.32 -7.64 -48.57
C ASP A 66 18.73 -9.08 -48.96
N GLU A 67 18.40 -9.50 -50.19
CA GLU A 67 18.76 -10.82 -50.72
C GLU A 67 20.27 -11.05 -50.79
N ALA A 68 21.07 -10.01 -51.00
CA ALA A 68 22.53 -10.13 -50.98
C ALA A 68 23.02 -10.49 -49.57
N ASP A 69 22.52 -9.79 -48.55
CA ASP A 69 22.91 -10.02 -47.16
C ASP A 69 22.39 -11.38 -46.64
N VAL A 70 21.18 -11.78 -47.03
CA VAL A 70 20.64 -13.11 -46.70
C VAL A 70 21.52 -14.21 -47.27
N ARG A 71 21.93 -14.11 -48.55
CA ARG A 71 22.85 -15.08 -49.17
C ARG A 71 24.20 -15.11 -48.47
N MET A 72 24.76 -13.96 -48.10
CA MET A 72 26.01 -13.89 -47.32
C MET A 72 25.87 -14.56 -45.95
N SER A 73 24.75 -14.33 -45.26
CA SER A 73 24.43 -14.96 -43.99
C SER A 73 24.29 -16.48 -44.12
N GLU A 74 23.67 -16.98 -45.20
CA GLU A 74 23.58 -18.42 -45.49
C GLU A 74 24.95 -19.02 -45.80
N GLN A 75 25.76 -18.36 -46.63
CA GLN A 75 27.14 -18.76 -46.91
C GLN A 75 27.99 -18.87 -45.65
N ALA A 76 27.87 -17.93 -44.70
CA ALA A 76 28.57 -18.02 -43.42
C ALA A 76 28.16 -19.26 -42.60
N GLN A 77 26.95 -19.80 -42.79
CA GLN A 77 26.54 -21.05 -42.15
C GLN A 77 27.10 -22.30 -42.83
N HIS A 78 27.53 -22.21 -44.09
CA HIS A 78 28.21 -23.31 -44.79
C HIS A 78 29.60 -23.60 -44.22
N LEU A 79 30.22 -22.66 -43.50
CA LEU A 79 31.49 -22.87 -42.77
C LEU A 79 31.43 -24.05 -41.77
N LEU A 80 30.22 -24.49 -41.38
CA LEU A 80 30.05 -25.65 -40.51
C LEU A 80 30.15 -27.00 -41.24
N LYS A 81 30.10 -26.98 -42.58
CA LYS A 81 30.10 -28.17 -43.44
C LYS A 81 31.45 -28.39 -44.14
N GLU A 82 32.36 -27.42 -44.06
CA GLU A 82 33.69 -27.51 -44.66
C GLU A 82 34.63 -28.29 -43.74
N GLU A 83 35.23 -29.35 -44.29
CA GLU A 83 36.16 -30.23 -43.57
C GLU A 83 37.61 -29.72 -43.62
N ASP A 84 37.94 -28.92 -44.65
CA ASP A 84 39.22 -28.24 -44.80
C ASP A 84 39.13 -26.84 -44.16
N GLY A 85 40.08 -26.49 -43.29
CA GLY A 85 40.02 -25.33 -42.39
C GLY A 85 39.44 -24.05 -43.02
N THR A 86 38.45 -23.47 -42.33
CA THR A 86 37.73 -22.27 -42.79
C THR A 86 38.46 -20.98 -42.45
N CYS A 87 37.92 -19.82 -42.87
CA CYS A 87 38.40 -18.49 -42.43
C CYS A 87 38.26 -18.23 -40.92
N LEU A 88 37.52 -19.08 -40.19
CA LEU A 88 37.45 -19.09 -38.72
C LEU A 88 38.19 -20.30 -38.12
N GLY A 89 38.83 -21.13 -38.94
CA GLY A 89 39.49 -22.37 -38.56
C GLY A 89 38.55 -23.58 -38.52
N ILE A 90 38.76 -24.50 -37.58
CA ILE A 90 38.00 -25.74 -37.43
C ILE A 90 36.90 -25.55 -36.37
N PRO A 91 35.66 -26.00 -36.59
CA PRO A 91 34.58 -25.91 -35.60
C PRO A 91 34.90 -26.76 -34.35
N LEU A 92 34.85 -26.13 -33.17
CA LEU A 92 35.17 -26.75 -31.87
C LEU A 92 33.92 -27.06 -31.03
N THR A 93 32.77 -26.49 -31.37
CA THR A 93 31.51 -26.76 -30.66
C THR A 93 30.37 -27.05 -31.63
N VAL A 94 29.33 -27.71 -31.11
CA VAL A 94 28.05 -27.86 -31.83
C VAL A 94 27.20 -26.60 -31.59
N ARG A 95 26.30 -26.27 -32.53
CA ARG A 95 25.32 -25.18 -32.35
C ARG A 95 24.55 -25.36 -31.04
N ASP A 96 24.68 -24.39 -30.14
CA ASP A 96 23.92 -24.35 -28.89
C ASP A 96 23.38 -22.93 -28.63
N SER A 97 22.39 -22.81 -27.75
CA SER A 97 21.80 -21.53 -27.37
C SER A 97 22.80 -20.68 -26.57
N ALA A 98 22.96 -19.43 -26.97
CA ALA A 98 23.69 -18.41 -26.22
C ALA A 98 23.03 -17.04 -26.42
N TYR A 99 23.33 -16.10 -25.53
CA TYR A 99 22.90 -14.71 -25.70
C TYR A 99 24.05 -13.85 -26.20
N MET A 100 23.76 -12.93 -27.12
CA MET A 100 24.74 -11.94 -27.58
C MET A 100 24.14 -10.54 -27.53
N PHE A 101 24.91 -9.58 -27.01
CA PHE A 101 24.51 -8.18 -26.92
C PHE A 101 25.71 -7.28 -26.66
N SER A 102 25.52 -5.96 -26.75
CA SER A 102 26.52 -4.95 -26.44
C SER A 102 26.06 -4.05 -25.28
N ASN A 103 26.93 -3.14 -24.85
CA ASN A 103 26.57 -2.15 -23.84
C ASN A 103 25.71 -0.99 -24.40
N SER A 104 25.22 -1.11 -25.64
CA SER A 104 24.30 -0.15 -26.23
C SER A 104 22.93 -0.17 -25.54
N LEU A 105 22.31 1.01 -25.44
CA LEU A 105 20.90 1.14 -25.04
C LEU A 105 19.95 0.50 -26.07
N LEU A 106 20.42 0.34 -27.31
CA LEU A 106 19.71 -0.30 -28.41
C LEU A 106 20.02 -1.80 -28.52
N SER A 107 20.81 -2.39 -27.63
CA SER A 107 21.07 -3.83 -27.66
C SER A 107 20.40 -4.47 -26.48
N THR A 108 19.50 -5.43 -26.68
CA THR A 108 19.02 -6.30 -25.58
C THR A 108 19.68 -7.68 -25.70
N PRO A 109 19.83 -8.45 -24.61
CA PRO A 109 20.30 -9.83 -24.70
C PRO A 109 19.36 -10.69 -25.56
N GLU A 110 19.80 -11.01 -26.78
CA GLU A 110 19.03 -11.79 -27.74
C GLU A 110 19.57 -13.22 -27.84
N GLU A 111 18.66 -14.20 -27.84
CA GLU A 111 19.02 -15.62 -27.96
C GLU A 111 19.34 -15.98 -29.42
N GLY A 112 20.48 -16.63 -29.62
CA GLY A 112 20.88 -17.18 -30.91
C GLY A 112 21.66 -18.48 -30.77
N LYS A 113 22.13 -19.00 -31.91
CA LYS A 113 22.95 -20.22 -31.96
C LYS A 113 24.42 -19.85 -32.07
N LEU A 114 25.21 -20.27 -31.10
CA LEU A 114 26.63 -20.00 -31.00
C LEU A 114 27.44 -21.23 -31.41
N VAL A 115 28.48 -20.99 -32.21
CA VAL A 115 29.53 -21.97 -32.54
C VAL A 115 30.88 -21.31 -32.36
N PHE A 116 31.76 -21.97 -31.61
CA PHE A 116 33.17 -21.58 -31.50
C PHE A 116 34.00 -22.36 -32.52
N PHE A 117 34.92 -21.65 -33.16
CA PHE A 117 35.95 -22.23 -34.02
C PHE A 117 37.34 -22.02 -33.39
N SER A 118 38.36 -22.67 -33.93
CA SER A 118 39.74 -22.51 -33.45
C SER A 118 40.27 -21.08 -33.59
N GLU A 119 39.83 -20.34 -34.60
CA GLU A 119 40.29 -18.97 -34.91
C GLU A 119 39.15 -17.95 -34.99
N GLY A 120 37.98 -18.26 -34.41
CA GLY A 120 36.86 -17.32 -34.40
C GLY A 120 35.56 -17.83 -33.79
N ILE A 121 34.50 -17.06 -33.99
CA ILE A 121 33.17 -17.31 -33.45
C ILE A 121 32.14 -17.06 -34.54
N LEU A 122 31.13 -17.94 -34.64
CA LEU A 122 29.94 -17.74 -35.46
C LEU A 122 28.71 -17.69 -34.54
N PHE A 123 27.97 -16.60 -34.62
CA PHE A 123 26.69 -16.45 -33.94
C PHE A 123 25.57 -16.29 -34.96
N VAL A 124 24.58 -17.17 -34.93
CA VAL A 124 23.43 -17.14 -35.85
C VAL A 124 22.21 -16.64 -35.07
N HIS A 125 21.76 -15.44 -35.43
CA HIS A 125 20.57 -14.84 -34.88
C HIS A 125 19.36 -15.05 -35.81
N PRO A 126 18.17 -15.42 -35.32
CA PRO A 126 16.99 -15.65 -36.17
C PRO A 126 16.59 -14.44 -37.04
N ARG A 127 16.87 -13.21 -36.59
CA ARG A 127 16.47 -11.98 -37.29
C ARG A 127 17.61 -11.28 -38.03
N HIS A 128 18.82 -11.34 -37.50
CA HIS A 128 19.98 -10.61 -38.04
C HIS A 128 20.86 -11.48 -38.93
N GLY A 129 20.59 -12.78 -39.01
CA GLY A 129 21.41 -13.72 -39.74
C GLY A 129 22.69 -14.07 -38.99
N SER A 130 23.72 -14.42 -39.76
CA SER A 130 25.00 -14.92 -39.26
C SER A 130 25.99 -13.78 -39.00
N ILE A 131 26.58 -13.77 -37.80
CA ILE A 131 27.60 -12.82 -37.37
C ILE A 131 28.89 -13.59 -37.12
N THR A 132 29.92 -13.28 -37.90
CA THR A 132 31.23 -13.93 -37.84
C THR A 132 32.27 -13.02 -37.18
N LEU A 133 32.93 -13.51 -36.14
CA LEU A 133 34.01 -12.82 -35.43
C LEU A 133 35.30 -13.62 -35.60
N SER A 134 36.16 -13.21 -36.53
CA SER A 134 37.51 -13.77 -36.64
C SER A 134 38.40 -13.22 -35.54
N MET A 135 39.34 -14.03 -35.05
CA MET A 135 40.35 -13.61 -34.06
C MET A 135 41.19 -12.43 -34.53
N SER A 136 41.37 -12.23 -35.84
CA SER A 136 42.07 -11.07 -36.39
C SER A 136 41.40 -9.73 -36.06
N HIS A 137 40.07 -9.73 -35.86
CA HIS A 137 39.27 -8.56 -35.55
C HIS A 137 39.03 -8.39 -34.04
N ILE A 138 39.58 -9.26 -33.20
CA ILE A 138 39.41 -9.23 -31.75
C ILE A 138 40.69 -8.67 -31.12
N ASN A 139 40.55 -7.72 -30.22
CA ASN A 139 41.66 -7.14 -29.45
C ASN A 139 41.91 -7.91 -28.16
N THR A 140 40.85 -8.19 -27.41
CA THR A 140 40.93 -8.89 -26.12
C THR A 140 39.68 -9.70 -25.85
N ILE A 141 39.85 -10.87 -25.23
CA ILE A 141 38.75 -11.70 -24.74
C ILE A 141 38.88 -11.84 -23.23
N LYS A 142 37.86 -11.41 -22.48
CA LYS A 142 37.76 -11.55 -21.03
C LYS A 142 36.67 -12.55 -20.69
N LEU A 143 36.98 -13.52 -19.84
CA LEU A 143 36.03 -14.50 -19.32
C LEU A 143 35.73 -14.19 -17.87
N TYR A 144 34.44 -14.04 -17.56
CA TYR A 144 33.91 -13.91 -16.22
C TYR A 144 32.99 -15.09 -15.92
N ASN A 145 33.38 -15.88 -14.92
CA ASN A 145 32.55 -16.95 -14.37
C ASN A 145 31.90 -16.35 -13.13
N GLY A 146 30.56 -16.31 -13.09
CA GLY A 146 29.86 -15.78 -11.92
C GLY A 146 30.34 -16.40 -10.59
N GLY A 147 29.97 -15.78 -9.48
CA GLY A 147 30.48 -16.14 -8.15
C GLY A 147 30.23 -17.60 -7.73
N SER A 148 29.33 -18.32 -8.41
CA SER A 148 29.05 -19.75 -8.24
C SER A 148 29.14 -20.55 -9.55
N LEU A 149 29.38 -21.87 -9.44
CA LEU A 149 29.34 -22.85 -10.55
C LEU A 149 27.96 -22.98 -11.22
N SER A 150 26.92 -22.42 -10.61
CA SER A 150 25.55 -22.34 -11.13
C SER A 150 25.27 -21.10 -11.97
N ASP A 151 26.23 -20.18 -12.07
CA ASP A 151 25.99 -18.85 -12.63
C ASP A 151 26.40 -18.79 -14.11
N VAL A 152 25.75 -17.89 -14.85
CA VAL A 152 26.03 -17.67 -16.27
C VAL A 152 27.46 -17.18 -16.48
N SER A 153 28.18 -17.81 -17.41
CA SER A 153 29.53 -17.37 -17.79
C SER A 153 29.44 -16.34 -18.92
N MET A 154 30.16 -15.23 -18.76
CA MET A 154 30.18 -14.12 -19.70
C MET A 154 31.53 -14.03 -20.39
N LEU A 155 31.50 -13.97 -21.71
CA LEU A 155 32.64 -13.66 -22.56
C LEU A 155 32.52 -12.23 -23.05
N PHE A 156 33.40 -11.34 -22.58
CA PHE A 156 33.49 -9.97 -23.06
C PHE A 156 34.57 -9.88 -24.14
N ILE A 157 34.16 -9.58 -25.37
CA ILE A 157 35.00 -9.51 -26.55
C ILE A 157 35.15 -8.05 -26.95
N LYS A 158 36.37 -7.53 -26.85
CA LYS A 158 36.69 -6.21 -27.38
C LYS A 158 37.14 -6.35 -28.83
N TYR A 159 36.45 -5.70 -29.76
CA TYR A 159 36.70 -5.85 -31.20
C TYR A 159 37.33 -4.59 -31.81
N GLN A 160 37.86 -4.73 -33.02
CA GLN A 160 38.45 -3.65 -33.82
C GLN A 160 37.38 -2.89 -34.61
N THR A 161 37.60 -1.61 -34.88
CA THR A 161 36.66 -0.77 -35.64
C THR A 161 36.40 -1.26 -37.07
N SER A 162 37.33 -2.02 -37.65
CA SER A 162 37.17 -2.71 -38.94
C SER A 162 35.99 -3.69 -38.98
N LEU A 163 35.51 -4.16 -37.83
CA LEU A 163 34.35 -5.06 -37.74
C LEU A 163 33.00 -4.33 -37.86
N LEU A 164 32.95 -3.02 -37.61
CA LEU A 164 31.68 -2.27 -37.56
C LEU A 164 30.82 -2.38 -38.83
N PRO A 165 31.36 -2.34 -40.07
CA PRO A 165 30.57 -2.50 -41.29
C PRO A 165 29.90 -3.88 -41.42
N HIS A 166 30.40 -4.89 -40.70
CA HIS A 166 29.94 -6.27 -40.75
C HIS A 166 29.13 -6.68 -39.50
N LEU A 167 28.98 -5.77 -38.54
CA LEU A 167 28.24 -5.99 -37.30
C LEU A 167 26.90 -5.25 -37.37
N PRO A 168 25.76 -5.87 -37.01
CA PRO A 168 24.49 -5.17 -36.91
C PRO A 168 24.59 -3.91 -36.05
N PHE A 169 23.99 -2.81 -36.52
CA PHE A 169 24.11 -1.50 -35.85
C PHE A 169 23.65 -1.51 -34.38
N LEU A 170 22.69 -2.37 -34.03
CA LEU A 170 22.20 -2.53 -32.66
C LEU A 170 23.31 -2.99 -31.69
N LEU A 171 24.28 -3.74 -32.20
CA LEU A 171 25.41 -4.26 -31.43
C LEU A 171 26.59 -3.29 -31.39
N HIS A 172 26.50 -2.14 -32.07
CA HIS A 172 27.54 -1.13 -32.00
C HIS A 172 27.53 -0.47 -30.62
N SER A 173 28.70 -0.31 -30.03
CA SER A 173 28.87 0.36 -28.74
C SER A 173 30.13 1.21 -28.73
N ALA A 174 30.13 2.27 -27.91
CA ALA A 174 31.26 3.20 -27.82
C ALA A 174 32.53 2.57 -27.24
N ASP A 175 32.39 1.47 -26.48
CA ASP A 175 33.48 0.70 -25.89
C ASP A 175 34.02 -0.41 -26.82
N PHE A 176 33.42 -0.58 -28.00
CA PHE A 176 33.70 -1.66 -28.96
C PHE A 176 33.73 -3.03 -28.28
N SER A 177 32.74 -3.30 -27.42
CA SER A 177 32.66 -4.50 -26.60
C SER A 177 31.37 -5.26 -26.86
N LEU A 178 31.50 -6.55 -27.16
CA LEU A 178 30.40 -7.51 -27.24
C LEU A 178 30.43 -8.40 -26.00
N ALA A 179 29.26 -8.78 -25.52
CA ALA A 179 29.09 -9.77 -24.49
C ALA A 179 28.39 -11.00 -25.07
N ILE A 180 28.98 -12.17 -24.86
CA ILE A 180 28.37 -13.47 -25.17
C ILE A 180 28.16 -14.21 -23.86
N ALA A 181 26.91 -14.56 -23.58
CA ALA A 181 26.55 -15.31 -22.39
C ALA A 181 26.37 -16.78 -22.72
N VAL A 182 27.15 -17.64 -22.05
CA VAL A 182 27.05 -19.10 -22.17
C VAL A 182 26.42 -19.65 -20.90
N LEU A 183 25.22 -20.23 -21.04
CA LEU A 183 24.44 -20.73 -19.93
C LEU A 183 25.07 -21.97 -19.29
N PRO A 184 25.06 -22.11 -17.96
CA PRO A 184 25.61 -23.27 -17.28
C PRO A 184 24.80 -24.52 -17.65
N ARG A 185 25.44 -25.69 -17.59
CA ARG A 185 24.85 -27.01 -17.91
C ARG A 185 24.48 -27.25 -19.39
N THR A 186 24.71 -26.29 -20.28
CA THR A 186 24.56 -26.46 -21.74
C THR A 186 25.73 -27.27 -22.34
N LYS A 187 25.56 -27.76 -23.57
CA LYS A 187 26.64 -28.48 -24.28
C LYS A 187 27.76 -27.51 -24.62
N SER A 188 27.43 -26.29 -25.05
CA SER A 188 28.40 -25.22 -25.33
C SER A 188 29.20 -24.82 -24.11
N TYR A 189 28.61 -24.78 -22.91
CA TYR A 189 29.37 -24.55 -21.68
C TYR A 189 30.44 -25.62 -21.48
N LYS A 190 30.07 -26.91 -21.55
CA LYS A 190 31.01 -28.02 -21.36
C LYS A 190 32.10 -28.03 -22.45
N SER A 191 31.71 -27.83 -23.71
CA SER A 191 32.65 -27.80 -24.84
C SER A 191 33.56 -26.57 -24.81
N PHE A 192 33.08 -25.42 -24.30
CA PHE A 192 33.89 -24.22 -24.15
C PHE A 192 35.10 -24.47 -23.24
N TYR A 193 34.90 -25.06 -22.06
CA TYR A 193 36.00 -25.36 -21.14
C TYR A 193 36.89 -26.52 -21.58
N SER A 194 36.32 -27.53 -22.24
CA SER A 194 37.06 -28.75 -22.61
C SER A 194 37.79 -28.66 -23.95
N GLN A 195 37.29 -27.89 -24.92
CA GLN A 195 37.81 -27.84 -26.29
C GLN A 195 38.22 -26.43 -26.73
N VAL A 196 37.39 -25.42 -26.49
CA VAL A 196 37.64 -24.04 -26.96
C VAL A 196 38.76 -23.36 -26.17
N LEU A 197 38.67 -23.37 -24.84
CA LEU A 197 39.65 -22.69 -23.98
C LEU A 197 41.08 -23.25 -24.15
N PRO A 198 41.31 -24.57 -24.29
CA PRO A 198 42.62 -25.12 -24.61
C PRO A 198 43.11 -24.73 -26.02
N ALA A 199 42.24 -24.73 -27.03
CA ALA A 199 42.61 -24.37 -28.40
C ALA A 199 43.05 -22.90 -28.49
N TRP A 200 42.28 -21.98 -27.90
CA TRP A 200 42.60 -20.56 -27.90
C TRP A 200 43.82 -20.21 -27.03
N ARG A 201 44.22 -21.08 -26.08
CA ARG A 201 45.48 -20.92 -25.34
C ARG A 201 46.72 -21.31 -26.14
N LYS A 202 46.57 -22.21 -27.11
CA LYS A 202 47.65 -22.74 -27.95
C LYS A 202 47.87 -21.93 -29.23
N SER A 203 46.93 -21.06 -29.59
CA SER A 203 47.02 -20.24 -30.80
C SER A 203 48.24 -19.31 -30.78
N ASP A 204 49.02 -19.33 -31.87
CA ASP A 204 50.16 -18.44 -32.11
C ASP A 204 49.76 -16.98 -32.37
N SER A 205 48.45 -16.69 -32.46
CA SER A 205 47.87 -15.37 -32.74
C SER A 205 48.03 -14.31 -31.61
N GLY A 206 48.66 -14.65 -30.49
CA GLY A 206 48.92 -13.72 -29.38
C GLY A 206 47.70 -13.34 -28.52
N LEU A 207 46.47 -13.62 -28.98
CA LEU A 207 45.23 -13.38 -28.24
C LEU A 207 44.97 -14.49 -27.20
N ARG A 208 45.07 -14.13 -25.92
CA ARG A 208 44.77 -15.03 -24.79
C ARG A 208 43.48 -14.62 -24.09
N VAL A 209 42.67 -15.63 -23.72
CA VAL A 209 41.49 -15.43 -22.87
C VAL A 209 41.93 -15.07 -21.45
N GLN A 210 41.62 -13.86 -21.01
CA GLN A 210 41.92 -13.35 -19.67
C GLN A 210 40.78 -13.74 -18.71
N HIS A 211 41.12 -14.39 -17.60
CA HIS A 211 40.15 -14.69 -16.54
C HIS A 211 40.04 -13.48 -15.62
N VAL A 212 38.83 -13.00 -15.39
CA VAL A 212 38.57 -11.75 -14.66
C VAL A 212 37.65 -12.02 -13.48
N LEU A 213 37.97 -11.44 -12.32
CA LEU A 213 37.13 -11.49 -11.12
C LEU A 213 36.14 -10.32 -11.10
N ASN A 214 35.09 -10.39 -10.28
CA ASN A 214 34.04 -9.36 -10.22
C ASN A 214 34.61 -7.95 -9.95
N ASP A 215 35.62 -7.83 -9.10
CA ASP A 215 36.25 -6.55 -8.76
C ASP A 215 37.04 -5.93 -9.92
N GLN A 216 37.41 -6.74 -10.92
CA GLN A 216 38.19 -6.33 -12.09
C GLN A 216 37.30 -6.06 -13.33
N LEU A 217 35.98 -6.25 -13.22
CA LEU A 217 35.04 -5.89 -14.27
C LEU A 217 34.85 -4.37 -14.35
N SER A 218 34.86 -3.83 -15.57
CA SER A 218 34.53 -2.42 -15.81
C SER A 218 33.04 -2.16 -15.48
N PRO A 219 32.63 -0.90 -15.22
CA PRO A 219 31.23 -0.59 -14.96
C PRO A 219 30.31 -0.98 -16.12
N GLU A 220 30.80 -0.93 -17.36
CA GLU A 220 30.08 -1.38 -18.56
C GLU A 220 29.87 -2.90 -18.57
N HIS A 221 30.92 -3.68 -18.23
CA HIS A 221 30.82 -5.14 -18.10
C HIS A 221 29.87 -5.55 -16.97
N LYS A 222 29.91 -4.84 -15.84
CA LYS A 222 28.96 -5.05 -14.73
C LYS A 222 27.52 -4.73 -15.13
N SER A 223 27.31 -3.62 -15.84
CA SER A 223 25.99 -3.25 -16.39
C SER A 223 25.45 -4.34 -17.30
N MET A 224 26.24 -4.81 -18.27
CA MET A 224 25.84 -5.88 -19.18
C MET A 224 25.50 -7.18 -18.43
N TYR A 225 26.30 -7.58 -17.45
CA TYR A 225 26.02 -8.75 -16.62
C TYR A 225 24.72 -8.62 -15.83
N PHE A 226 24.49 -7.46 -15.19
CA PHE A 226 23.27 -7.20 -14.43
C PHE A 226 22.01 -7.21 -15.31
N ARG A 227 22.09 -6.65 -16.53
CA ARG A 227 20.99 -6.69 -17.51
C ARG A 227 20.59 -8.12 -17.90
N LEU A 228 21.57 -9.01 -18.02
CA LEU A 228 21.32 -10.42 -18.30
C LEU A 228 20.66 -11.14 -17.10
N LEU A 229 21.13 -10.87 -15.88
CA LEU A 229 20.54 -11.45 -14.66
C LEU A 229 19.07 -11.05 -14.51
N LYS A 230 18.75 -9.77 -14.75
CA LYS A 230 17.38 -9.26 -14.71
C LYS A 230 16.45 -9.99 -15.69
N LEU A 231 16.94 -10.37 -16.86
CA LEU A 231 16.16 -11.18 -17.81
C LEU A 231 15.90 -12.60 -17.30
N HIS A 232 16.89 -13.23 -16.68
CA HIS A 232 16.75 -14.58 -16.13
C HIS A 232 15.76 -14.63 -14.96
N GLU A 233 15.76 -13.62 -14.08
CA GLU A 233 14.80 -13.50 -12.99
C GLU A 233 13.34 -13.43 -13.49
N ILE A 234 13.11 -12.74 -14.62
CA ILE A 234 11.77 -12.62 -15.25
C ILE A 234 11.30 -13.96 -15.84
N HIS A 235 12.22 -14.84 -16.25
CA HIS A 235 11.91 -16.08 -16.98
C HIS A 235 11.87 -17.34 -16.08
N THR A 236 12.30 -17.26 -14.82
CA THR A 236 12.14 -18.35 -13.85
C THR A 236 10.71 -18.41 -13.28
N PRO A 237 9.93 -19.48 -13.54
CA PRO A 237 8.64 -19.66 -12.88
C PRO A 237 8.90 -20.08 -11.43
N VAL A 238 8.50 -19.23 -10.47
CA VAL A 238 8.42 -19.64 -9.07
C VAL A 238 7.30 -20.69 -8.96
N ALA A 239 7.70 -21.94 -8.70
CA ALA A 239 6.76 -23.01 -8.38
C ALA A 239 5.95 -22.64 -7.12
N ASN A 240 4.64 -22.84 -7.19
CA ASN A 240 3.62 -22.60 -6.16
C ASN A 240 3.00 -21.20 -6.09
N SER A 241 2.01 -20.91 -6.95
CA SER A 241 0.67 -20.50 -6.50
C SER A 241 -0.31 -20.48 -7.67
N HIS A 242 -1.53 -20.98 -7.50
CA HIS A 242 -2.60 -20.87 -8.50
C HIS A 242 -3.07 -19.41 -8.72
N ARG A 243 -2.55 -18.42 -7.97
CA ARG A 243 -2.80 -16.98 -8.16
C ARG A 243 -1.92 -16.34 -9.24
N THR A 244 -0.92 -17.06 -9.76
CA THR A 244 0.08 -16.51 -10.69
C THR A 244 -0.35 -16.61 -12.17
N VAL A 245 -1.38 -17.41 -12.50
CA VAL A 245 -1.78 -17.73 -13.89
C VAL A 245 -2.29 -16.51 -14.68
N LEU A 246 -2.79 -15.47 -14.00
CA LEU A 246 -3.14 -14.18 -14.63
C LEU A 246 -1.97 -13.18 -14.65
N LYS A 247 -0.99 -13.32 -13.74
CA LYS A 247 0.25 -12.52 -13.75
C LYS A 247 1.23 -12.96 -14.83
N THR A 248 1.11 -14.19 -15.35
CA THR A 248 1.97 -14.75 -16.40
C THR A 248 1.61 -14.30 -17.82
N ALA A 249 0.47 -13.64 -18.03
CA ALA A 249 0.06 -13.18 -19.37
C ALA A 249 0.66 -11.82 -19.75
N TYR A 250 1.12 -11.03 -18.77
CA TYR A 250 1.71 -9.71 -19.01
C TYR A 250 3.00 -9.55 -18.20
N PRO A 251 4.12 -9.18 -18.82
CA PRO A 251 5.31 -8.79 -18.06
C PRO A 251 4.91 -7.65 -17.10
N GLN A 252 5.22 -7.81 -15.81
CA GLN A 252 4.96 -6.77 -14.81
C GLN A 252 5.59 -5.47 -15.29
N LEU A 253 4.78 -4.40 -15.36
CA LEU A 253 5.29 -3.10 -15.78
C LEU A 253 6.35 -2.63 -14.76
N PRO A 254 7.40 -1.92 -15.20
CA PRO A 254 8.33 -1.30 -14.28
C PRO A 254 7.59 -0.45 -13.24
N GLU A 255 7.93 -0.64 -11.96
CA GLU A 255 7.32 0.09 -10.82
C GLU A 255 5.79 -0.04 -10.70
N GLN A 256 5.18 -1.09 -11.26
CA GLN A 256 3.72 -1.29 -11.25
C GLN A 256 3.12 -1.21 -9.84
N ASP A 257 3.73 -1.86 -8.84
CA ASP A 257 3.20 -1.89 -7.48
C ASP A 257 3.18 -0.48 -6.85
N ARG A 258 4.23 0.32 -7.09
CA ARG A 258 4.30 1.72 -6.67
C ARG A 258 3.21 2.54 -7.36
N PHE A 259 3.04 2.37 -8.66
CA PHE A 259 1.99 3.08 -9.41
C PHE A 259 0.59 2.71 -8.90
N LEU A 260 0.30 1.43 -8.66
CA LEU A 260 -1.01 0.99 -8.17
C LEU A 260 -1.35 1.54 -6.78
N GLN A 261 -0.37 1.60 -5.88
CA GLN A 261 -0.54 2.24 -4.58
C GLN A 261 -0.82 3.74 -4.73
N HIS A 262 -0.01 4.43 -5.54
CA HIS A 262 -0.21 5.85 -5.79
C HIS A 262 -1.56 6.13 -6.45
N PHE A 263 -1.95 5.29 -7.42
CA PHE A 263 -3.23 5.38 -8.11
C PHE A 263 -4.42 5.15 -7.18
N ALA A 264 -4.35 4.16 -6.28
CA ALA A 264 -5.41 3.91 -5.31
C ALA A 264 -5.68 5.15 -4.44
N ILE A 265 -4.62 5.77 -3.91
CA ILE A 265 -4.72 6.98 -3.10
C ILE A 265 -5.21 8.16 -3.95
N SER A 266 -4.61 8.39 -5.12
CA SER A 266 -5.00 9.46 -6.05
C SER A 266 -6.48 9.38 -6.43
N SER A 267 -6.97 8.18 -6.74
CA SER A 267 -8.37 7.96 -7.10
C SER A 267 -9.34 8.17 -5.94
N SER A 268 -8.89 7.92 -4.70
CA SER A 268 -9.72 8.07 -3.50
C SER A 268 -9.74 9.51 -2.98
N VAL A 269 -8.60 10.18 -3.00
CA VAL A 269 -8.42 11.53 -2.44
C VAL A 269 -9.06 12.59 -3.34
N GLY A 270 -9.03 12.41 -4.67
CA GLY A 270 -9.65 13.35 -5.59
C GLY A 270 -9.05 14.75 -5.49
N GLU A 271 -9.86 15.75 -5.13
CA GLU A 271 -9.44 17.15 -4.96
C GLU A 271 -8.86 17.44 -3.56
N GLU A 272 -8.98 16.49 -2.62
CA GLU A 272 -8.47 16.64 -1.26
C GLU A 272 -6.94 16.55 -1.21
N SER A 273 -6.33 16.94 -0.08
CA SER A 273 -4.88 16.92 0.08
C SER A 273 -4.40 15.80 1.01
N VAL A 274 -3.17 15.35 0.79
CA VAL A 274 -2.42 14.47 1.68
C VAL A 274 -1.44 15.31 2.51
N CYS A 275 -1.36 15.04 3.80
CA CYS A 275 -0.40 15.71 4.67
C CYS A 275 1.03 15.29 4.30
N SER A 276 1.95 16.24 4.18
CA SER A 276 3.35 15.94 3.84
C SER A 276 4.03 15.00 4.85
N ASP A 277 3.65 15.08 6.15
CA ASP A 277 4.15 14.17 7.20
C ASP A 277 3.69 12.71 6.99
N HIS A 278 2.62 12.48 6.23
CA HIS A 278 2.10 11.14 5.93
C HIS A 278 2.58 10.59 4.59
N LEU A 279 3.22 11.39 3.73
CA LEU A 279 3.59 11.00 2.37
C LEU A 279 4.46 9.74 2.33
N SER A 280 5.52 9.72 3.13
CA SER A 280 6.38 8.52 3.25
C SER A 280 5.60 7.31 3.75
N THR A 281 4.62 7.50 4.61
CA THR A 281 3.80 6.40 5.15
C THR A 281 2.82 5.85 4.10
N VAL A 282 2.29 6.73 3.26
CA VAL A 282 1.27 6.42 2.25
C VAL A 282 1.86 5.78 1.00
N PHE A 283 3.07 6.19 0.58
CA PHE A 283 3.65 5.76 -0.69
C PHE A 283 4.95 4.93 -0.57
N SER A 284 5.44 4.59 0.63
CA SER A 284 6.65 3.76 0.78
C SER A 284 6.40 2.26 0.56
N ASN A 285 7.22 1.66 -0.32
CA ASN A 285 7.36 0.21 -0.50
C ASN A 285 8.47 -0.42 0.35
N THR A 286 9.21 0.39 1.11
CA THR A 286 10.30 -0.05 1.98
C THR A 286 9.82 -0.12 3.42
N ALA A 287 10.30 -1.14 4.15
CA ALA A 287 10.07 -1.26 5.59
C ALA A 287 10.41 0.08 6.27
N PRO A 288 9.60 0.51 7.26
CA PRO A 288 9.77 1.82 7.87
C PRO A 288 11.19 1.95 8.39
N GLU A 289 11.95 2.92 7.87
CA GLU A 289 13.10 3.43 8.60
C GLU A 289 12.56 3.91 9.94
N ASN A 290 13.14 3.39 11.02
CA ASN A 290 12.84 3.83 12.38
C ASN A 290 13.30 5.28 12.55
N ILE A 291 12.51 6.23 12.02
CA ILE A 291 12.58 7.61 12.45
C ILE A 291 12.07 7.57 13.88
N LYS A 292 13.02 7.56 14.84
CA LYS A 292 12.70 7.74 16.25
C LYS A 292 11.88 9.02 16.35
N PRO A 293 10.65 8.98 16.89
CA PRO A 293 9.90 10.20 17.12
C PRO A 293 10.73 11.07 18.05
N GLU A 294 11.11 12.27 17.60
CA GLU A 294 11.68 13.28 18.49
C GLU A 294 10.72 13.43 19.67
N SER A 295 11.21 13.11 20.85
CA SER A 295 10.46 13.13 22.10
C SER A 295 10.20 14.57 22.52
N LYS A 296 9.28 15.24 21.83
CA LYS A 296 8.57 16.37 22.40
C LYS A 296 7.48 15.81 23.31
N ILE A 297 7.40 16.35 24.53
CA ILE A 297 6.33 16.04 25.48
C ILE A 297 5.00 16.41 24.79
N LYS A 298 4.16 15.40 24.52
CA LYS A 298 2.85 15.57 23.90
C LYS A 298 1.74 15.08 24.83
N VAL A 299 0.60 15.74 24.77
CA VAL A 299 -0.64 15.28 25.39
C VAL A 299 -1.18 14.13 24.53
N VAL A 300 -1.33 12.95 25.12
CA VAL A 300 -1.83 11.76 24.41
C VAL A 300 -3.31 11.57 24.72
N LEU A 301 -4.12 11.52 23.67
CA LEU A 301 -5.55 11.31 23.73
C LEU A 301 -5.88 9.83 23.54
N THR A 302 -6.66 9.26 24.46
CA THR A 302 -7.30 7.95 24.31
C THR A 302 -8.79 8.15 24.13
N ILE A 303 -9.32 7.80 22.96
CA ILE A 303 -10.72 8.00 22.62
C ILE A 303 -11.50 6.72 22.89
N ILE A 304 -12.57 6.82 23.69
CA ILE A 304 -13.51 5.74 23.95
C ILE A 304 -14.84 6.09 23.30
N ALA A 305 -15.15 5.36 22.23
CA ALA A 305 -16.40 5.45 21.48
C ALA A 305 -17.35 4.32 21.85
N GLY A 306 -18.61 4.46 21.47
CA GLY A 306 -19.61 3.40 21.57
C GLY A 306 -21.01 3.96 21.61
N LEU A 307 -21.95 3.25 20.99
CA LEU A 307 -23.37 3.62 21.00
C LEU A 307 -23.94 3.63 22.43
N PRO A 308 -25.05 4.34 22.67
CA PRO A 308 -25.77 4.26 23.94
C PRO A 308 -26.11 2.81 24.32
N GLY A 309 -25.89 2.46 25.59
CA GLY A 309 -26.03 1.08 26.07
C GLY A 309 -24.83 0.16 25.78
N SER A 310 -23.73 0.70 25.27
CA SER A 310 -22.43 0.01 25.18
C SER A 310 -21.68 -0.04 26.52
N HIS A 311 -22.12 0.70 27.54
CA HIS A 311 -21.48 0.77 28.86
C HIS A 311 -20.02 1.25 28.82
N LYS A 312 -19.70 2.13 27.87
CA LYS A 312 -18.40 2.79 27.75
C LYS A 312 -18.05 3.64 28.98
N GLU A 313 -19.06 4.18 29.68
CA GLU A 313 -18.91 4.92 30.93
C GLU A 313 -18.29 4.02 32.02
N ASN A 314 -18.85 2.83 32.21
CA ASN A 314 -18.36 1.87 33.21
C ASN A 314 -16.93 1.39 32.92
N LEU A 315 -16.59 1.25 31.63
CA LEU A 315 -15.22 0.94 31.24
C LEU A 315 -14.27 2.10 31.57
N CYS A 316 -14.69 3.35 31.34
CA CYS A 316 -13.91 4.52 31.69
C CYS A 316 -13.66 4.59 33.20
N ASP A 317 -14.70 4.37 34.02
CA ASP A 317 -14.58 4.31 35.48
C ASP A 317 -13.55 3.24 35.92
N PHE A 318 -13.61 2.05 35.33
CA PHE A 318 -12.64 0.98 35.58
C PHE A 318 -11.21 1.39 35.22
N LEU A 319 -11.00 2.01 34.05
CA LEU A 319 -9.68 2.47 33.64
C LEU A 319 -9.11 3.53 34.59
N MET A 320 -9.98 4.42 35.09
CA MET A 320 -9.59 5.42 36.09
C MET A 320 -9.26 4.79 37.43
N GLU A 321 -10.00 3.75 37.86
CA GLU A 321 -9.73 2.99 39.09
C GLU A 321 -8.37 2.28 39.04
N VAL A 322 -8.10 1.58 37.94
CA VAL A 322 -6.84 0.84 37.76
C VAL A 322 -5.62 1.77 37.74
N ASN A 323 -5.80 3.03 37.31
CA ASN A 323 -4.71 4.00 37.18
C ASN A 323 -4.55 4.95 38.39
N GLN A 324 -5.30 4.78 39.48
CA GLN A 324 -5.23 5.66 40.67
C GLN A 324 -3.82 5.83 41.25
N ASN A 325 -2.90 4.90 40.98
CA ASN A 325 -1.57 4.84 41.60
C ASN A 325 -0.39 5.21 40.67
N SER A 326 -0.61 5.56 39.39
CA SER A 326 0.50 5.63 38.41
C SER A 326 0.60 6.93 37.59
N ALA A 327 -0.51 7.61 37.27
CA ALA A 327 -0.46 8.86 36.50
C ALA A 327 -1.73 9.72 36.66
N ARG A 328 -1.61 11.05 36.59
CA ARG A 328 -2.75 11.98 36.61
C ARG A 328 -3.39 12.02 35.22
N TRP A 329 -4.46 11.26 35.02
CA TRP A 329 -5.27 11.33 33.79
C TRP A 329 -6.39 12.35 33.95
N GLU A 330 -6.66 13.08 32.87
CA GLU A 330 -7.86 13.92 32.78
C GLU A 330 -8.93 13.21 31.95
N VAL A 331 -10.19 13.37 32.34
CA VAL A 331 -11.33 12.79 31.62
C VAL A 331 -12.16 13.93 31.06
N PHE A 332 -12.40 13.88 29.75
CA PHE A 332 -13.37 14.77 29.11
C PHE A 332 -14.63 13.98 28.80
N CYS A 333 -15.73 14.37 29.43
CA CYS A 333 -17.05 13.77 29.26
C CYS A 333 -18.11 14.89 29.22
N PRO A 334 -18.61 15.24 28.02
CA PRO A 334 -19.61 16.31 27.87
C PRO A 334 -20.88 16.11 28.73
N ALA A 335 -21.26 14.85 28.95
CA ALA A 335 -22.44 14.50 29.75
C ALA A 335 -22.32 14.87 31.23
N LEU A 336 -21.09 15.01 31.77
CA LEU A 336 -20.87 15.48 33.15
C LEU A 336 -21.06 17.00 33.28
N GLU A 337 -21.03 17.73 32.17
CA GLU A 337 -21.11 19.20 32.12
C GLU A 337 -22.49 19.72 31.65
N GLY A 338 -23.47 18.83 31.52
CA GLY A 338 -24.85 19.18 31.18
C GLY A 338 -25.17 19.28 29.68
N SER A 339 -24.23 18.92 28.80
CA SER A 339 -24.43 18.83 27.34
C SER A 339 -24.50 17.37 26.90
N GLU A 340 -25.63 16.94 26.36
CA GLU A 340 -25.79 15.56 25.84
C GLU A 340 -25.23 15.39 24.41
N GLU A 341 -24.96 16.50 23.71
CA GLU A 341 -24.44 16.49 22.34
C GLU A 341 -22.95 16.86 22.26
N PHE A 342 -22.27 16.35 21.23
CA PHE A 342 -20.89 16.69 20.94
C PHE A 342 -20.78 18.10 20.34
N SER A 343 -19.82 18.88 20.83
CA SER A 343 -19.48 20.19 20.29
C SER A 343 -17.98 20.27 20.04
N ALA A 344 -17.59 20.46 18.77
CA ALA A 344 -16.19 20.61 18.39
C ALA A 344 -15.52 21.80 19.09
N SER A 345 -16.22 22.95 19.17
CA SER A 345 -15.69 24.14 19.84
C SER A 345 -15.50 23.94 21.34
N HIS A 346 -16.31 23.09 21.96
CA HIS A 346 -16.16 22.74 23.37
C HIS A 346 -14.90 21.89 23.59
N LEU A 347 -14.71 20.83 22.79
CA LEU A 347 -13.51 20.00 22.86
C LEU A 347 -12.24 20.84 22.62
N GLN A 348 -12.26 21.71 21.60
CA GLN A 348 -11.12 22.57 21.27
C GLN A 348 -10.78 23.52 22.42
N ARG A 349 -11.78 24.17 23.03
CA ARG A 349 -11.58 25.00 24.24
C ARG A 349 -11.01 24.21 25.41
N PHE A 350 -11.49 22.99 25.64
CA PHE A 350 -10.96 22.11 26.66
C PHE A 350 -9.47 21.81 26.43
N LEU A 351 -9.09 21.41 25.21
CA LEU A 351 -7.69 21.12 24.85
C LEU A 351 -6.77 22.34 24.98
N SER A 352 -7.23 23.53 24.55
CA SER A 352 -6.51 24.78 24.78
C SER A 352 -6.29 25.04 26.28
N SER A 353 -7.33 24.88 27.11
CA SER A 353 -7.23 25.11 28.55
C SER A 353 -6.32 24.11 29.28
N LEU A 354 -6.24 22.88 28.76
CA LEU A 354 -5.38 21.83 29.31
C LEU A 354 -3.91 22.16 29.05
N LEU A 355 -3.59 22.62 27.84
CA LEU A 355 -2.23 23.02 27.49
C LEU A 355 -1.77 24.28 28.24
N THR A 356 -2.66 25.23 28.51
CA THR A 356 -2.31 26.38 29.36
C THR A 356 -1.96 25.93 30.79
N LYS A 357 -2.77 25.02 31.37
CA LYS A 357 -2.50 24.47 32.71
C LYS A 357 -1.19 23.67 32.75
N GLN A 358 -0.89 22.91 31.70
CA GLN A 358 0.35 22.12 31.63
C GLN A 358 1.60 23.02 31.63
N ARG A 359 1.56 24.17 30.95
CA ARG A 359 2.65 25.17 30.96
C ARG A 359 2.87 25.78 32.35
N GLU A 360 1.83 25.87 33.17
CA GLU A 360 1.91 26.44 34.51
C GLU A 360 2.40 25.44 35.57
N THR A 361 2.32 24.13 35.30
CA THR A 361 2.57 23.08 36.31
C THR A 361 3.80 22.20 36.07
N ASP A 362 4.61 22.45 35.01
CA ASP A 362 5.82 21.68 34.66
C ASP A 362 5.62 20.15 34.64
N LEU A 363 4.38 19.69 34.38
CA LEU A 363 4.04 18.27 34.39
C LEU A 363 4.43 17.58 33.06
N ASN A 364 5.29 16.58 33.18
CA ASN A 364 5.69 15.70 32.08
C ASN A 364 4.53 14.78 31.68
N SER A 365 3.93 15.05 30.51
CA SER A 365 2.91 14.25 29.81
C SER A 365 1.60 13.99 30.56
N THR A 366 0.53 14.68 30.16
CA THR A 366 -0.85 14.39 30.58
C THR A 366 -1.51 13.47 29.56
N ARG A 367 -2.15 12.39 30.04
CA ARG A 367 -3.07 11.58 29.22
C ARG A 367 -4.48 12.08 29.42
N VAL A 368 -5.24 12.20 28.33
CA VAL A 368 -6.66 12.53 28.36
C VAL A 368 -7.46 11.35 27.85
N VAL A 369 -8.47 10.93 28.63
CA VAL A 369 -9.46 9.95 28.19
C VAL A 369 -10.69 10.72 27.70
N LEU A 370 -10.95 10.62 26.40
CA LEU A 370 -12.08 11.27 25.73
C LEU A 370 -13.24 10.29 25.63
N LEU A 371 -14.32 10.55 26.38
CA LEU A 371 -15.55 9.76 26.27
C LEU A 371 -16.51 10.43 25.27
N ILE A 372 -16.72 9.79 24.12
CA ILE A 372 -17.59 10.34 23.08
C ILE A 372 -19.07 10.23 23.53
N PRO A 373 -19.86 11.32 23.47
CA PRO A 373 -21.27 11.29 23.86
C PRO A 373 -22.15 10.65 22.77
N GLY A 374 -23.25 10.01 23.21
CA GLY A 374 -24.36 9.63 22.35
C GLY A 374 -24.00 8.85 21.07
N TYR A 375 -24.49 9.35 19.94
CA TYR A 375 -24.35 8.78 18.59
C TYR A 375 -23.31 9.50 17.74
N THR A 376 -22.41 10.25 18.37
CA THR A 376 -21.40 11.06 17.66
C THR A 376 -20.47 10.18 16.83
N ASP A 377 -20.15 10.67 15.62
CA ASP A 377 -19.16 10.03 14.77
C ASP A 377 -17.76 10.28 15.32
N VAL A 378 -16.96 9.22 15.41
CA VAL A 378 -15.59 9.29 15.90
C VAL A 378 -14.73 10.12 14.96
N LEU A 379 -15.03 10.14 13.66
CA LEU A 379 -14.32 10.98 12.70
C LEU A 379 -14.55 12.47 12.98
N ASP A 380 -15.74 12.91 13.38
CA ASP A 380 -15.98 14.32 13.73
C ASP A 380 -15.12 14.75 14.92
N VAL A 381 -14.93 13.86 15.90
CA VAL A 381 -14.05 14.10 17.05
C VAL A 381 -12.59 14.18 16.62
N ILE A 382 -12.14 13.25 15.77
CA ILE A 382 -10.78 13.26 15.22
C ILE A 382 -10.53 14.53 14.42
N GLN A 383 -11.46 14.92 13.55
CA GLN A 383 -11.38 16.13 12.73
C GLN A 383 -11.33 17.40 13.61
N ALA A 384 -12.09 17.45 14.70
CA ALA A 384 -12.02 18.57 15.65
C ALA A 384 -10.66 18.68 16.35
N ILE A 385 -9.95 17.55 16.54
CA ILE A 385 -8.61 17.49 17.11
C ILE A 385 -7.55 17.86 16.06
N THR A 386 -7.63 17.33 14.84
CA THR A 386 -6.63 17.55 13.79
C THR A 386 -6.75 18.94 13.17
N ALA A 387 -7.97 19.43 12.91
CA ALA A 387 -8.24 20.77 12.40
C ALA A 387 -8.42 21.80 13.53
N HIS A 388 -7.61 21.70 14.60
CA HIS A 388 -7.67 22.64 15.71
C HIS A 388 -7.25 24.06 15.26
N PRO A 389 -8.00 25.12 15.61
CA PRO A 389 -7.71 26.48 15.14
C PRO A 389 -6.38 27.06 15.65
N ASP A 390 -5.94 26.62 16.83
CA ASP A 390 -4.62 26.95 17.38
C ASP A 390 -3.54 25.93 16.93
N PRO A 391 -2.54 26.33 16.13
CA PRO A 391 -1.48 25.45 15.64
C PRO A 391 -0.55 24.93 16.75
N GLN A 392 -0.44 25.65 17.88
CA GLN A 392 0.35 25.19 19.03
C GLN A 392 -0.30 23.96 19.66
N VAL A 393 -1.63 23.99 19.82
CA VAL A 393 -2.41 22.86 20.34
C VAL A 393 -2.28 21.67 19.41
N HIS A 394 -2.47 21.87 18.11
CA HIS A 394 -2.31 20.83 17.09
C HIS A 394 -0.93 20.14 17.18
N SER A 395 0.15 20.89 17.39
CA SER A 395 1.51 20.33 17.46
C SER A 395 1.82 19.52 18.73
N GLN A 396 1.10 19.81 19.84
CA GLN A 396 1.34 19.23 21.17
C GLN A 396 0.34 18.14 21.56
N VAL A 397 -0.76 18.00 20.82
CA VAL A 397 -1.79 16.98 21.07
C VAL A 397 -1.65 15.86 20.04
N THR A 398 -1.79 14.61 20.48
CA THR A 398 -1.79 13.46 19.57
C THR A 398 -2.83 12.44 19.99
N VAL A 399 -3.43 11.75 19.03
CA VAL A 399 -4.34 10.63 19.29
C VAL A 399 -3.51 9.36 19.38
N GLY A 400 -3.53 8.69 20.53
CA GLY A 400 -2.82 7.45 20.73
C GLY A 400 -3.61 6.25 20.22
N ALA A 401 -4.80 6.05 20.77
CA ALA A 401 -5.67 4.93 20.45
C ALA A 401 -7.14 5.32 20.48
N VAL A 402 -7.91 4.63 19.66
CA VAL A 402 -9.37 4.78 19.53
C VAL A 402 -10.00 3.42 19.77
N SER A 403 -10.84 3.30 20.79
CA SER A 403 -11.49 2.06 21.18
C SER A 403 -13.00 2.18 21.10
N ALA A 404 -13.66 1.25 20.42
CA ALA A 404 -15.11 1.21 20.31
C ALA A 404 -15.72 0.15 21.23
N CYS A 405 -16.61 0.57 22.13
CA CYS A 405 -17.37 -0.32 22.99
C CYS A 405 -18.60 -0.84 22.25
N VAL A 406 -18.74 -2.16 22.18
CA VAL A 406 -19.83 -2.84 21.50
C VAL A 406 -20.47 -3.83 22.47
N ASN A 407 -21.74 -3.62 22.78
CA ASN A 407 -22.54 -4.60 23.50
C ASN A 407 -23.38 -5.40 22.49
N PRO A 408 -23.08 -6.69 22.24
CA PRO A 408 -23.80 -7.48 21.24
C PRO A 408 -25.31 -7.60 21.51
N LEU A 409 -25.76 -7.40 22.75
CA LEU A 409 -27.18 -7.46 23.12
C LEU A 409 -27.96 -6.21 22.72
N THR A 410 -27.31 -5.05 22.63
CA THR A 410 -27.93 -3.77 22.27
C THR A 410 -27.59 -3.33 20.84
N SER A 411 -26.73 -4.08 20.15
CA SER A 411 -26.26 -3.76 18.79
C SER A 411 -27.24 -4.11 17.66
N PHE A 412 -28.28 -4.90 17.96
CA PHE A 412 -29.27 -5.34 16.98
C PHE A 412 -30.64 -4.72 17.25
N ILE A 413 -31.27 -4.21 16.18
CA ILE A 413 -32.69 -3.87 16.13
C ILE A 413 -33.49 -5.16 15.82
N LYS A 414 -34.82 -5.13 16.00
CA LYS A 414 -35.72 -6.23 15.63
C LYS A 414 -35.42 -6.73 14.20
N HIS A 415 -35.51 -8.05 13.99
CA HIS A 415 -35.16 -8.73 12.74
C HIS A 415 -33.66 -8.77 12.36
N ARG A 416 -32.75 -8.64 13.35
CA ARG A 416 -31.28 -8.71 13.15
C ARG A 416 -30.70 -7.61 12.26
N LEU A 417 -31.42 -6.51 12.09
CA LEU A 417 -30.85 -5.30 11.51
C LEU A 417 -29.86 -4.69 12.50
N LEU A 418 -28.71 -4.22 12.01
CA LEU A 418 -27.74 -3.54 12.86
C LEU A 418 -28.25 -2.16 13.23
N PHE A 419 -27.90 -1.72 14.43
CA PHE A 419 -28.11 -0.35 14.81
C PHE A 419 -27.30 0.57 13.86
N PRO A 420 -27.89 1.62 13.27
CA PRO A 420 -27.16 2.50 12.36
C PRO A 420 -25.94 3.14 13.02
N LYS A 421 -24.91 3.46 12.24
CA LYS A 421 -23.59 3.94 12.71
C LYS A 421 -22.76 2.93 13.51
N LEU A 422 -23.27 1.75 13.88
CA LEU A 422 -22.48 0.75 14.64
C LEU A 422 -21.19 0.31 13.91
N LEU A 423 -21.30 -0.06 12.62
CA LEU A 423 -20.15 -0.52 11.85
C LEU A 423 -19.18 0.62 11.51
N GLU A 424 -19.71 1.83 11.30
CA GLU A 424 -18.90 3.04 11.07
C GLU A 424 -18.05 3.36 12.30
N GLN A 425 -18.61 3.24 13.51
CA GLN A 425 -17.87 3.34 14.77
C GLN A 425 -16.87 2.20 14.99
N CYS A 426 -16.83 1.17 14.14
CA CYS A 426 -15.86 0.07 14.22
C CYS A 426 -14.93 0.02 12.99
N SER A 427 -15.00 1.03 12.12
CA SER A 427 -14.41 1.02 10.78
C SER A 427 -12.88 1.05 10.78
N GLN A 428 -12.30 0.52 9.69
CA GLN A 428 -10.85 0.56 9.48
C GLN A 428 -10.34 1.99 9.34
N GLY A 429 -9.14 2.26 9.86
CA GLY A 429 -8.51 3.59 9.82
C GLY A 429 -8.95 4.50 10.96
N VAL A 430 -10.15 4.29 11.54
CA VAL A 430 -10.65 5.08 12.68
C VAL A 430 -10.37 4.37 14.00
N VAL A 431 -10.82 3.11 14.13
CA VAL A 431 -10.78 2.38 15.39
C VAL A 431 -9.66 1.34 15.41
N SER A 432 -8.82 1.42 16.45
CA SER A 432 -7.73 0.45 16.68
C SER A 432 -8.24 -0.85 17.30
N ASN A 433 -9.15 -0.76 18.27
CA ASN A 433 -9.60 -1.93 19.05
C ASN A 433 -11.12 -1.87 19.28
N VAL A 434 -11.76 -3.04 19.29
CA VAL A 434 -13.17 -3.18 19.62
C VAL A 434 -13.30 -3.96 20.92
N ILE A 435 -14.03 -3.38 21.86
CA ILE A 435 -14.22 -3.90 23.21
C ILE A 435 -15.64 -4.44 23.32
N PHE A 436 -15.77 -5.75 23.48
CA PHE A 436 -17.06 -6.38 23.72
C PHE A 436 -17.44 -6.27 25.18
N THR A 437 -18.53 -5.54 25.42
CA THR A 437 -19.05 -5.24 26.74
C THR A 437 -20.33 -6.05 26.99
N GLY A 438 -20.60 -6.44 28.24
CA GLY A 438 -21.93 -6.93 28.66
C GLY A 438 -22.20 -8.43 28.52
N LEU A 439 -21.28 -9.23 28.01
CA LEU A 439 -21.39 -10.69 28.02
C LEU A 439 -20.44 -11.29 29.06
N THR A 440 -20.96 -12.18 29.92
CA THR A 440 -20.15 -13.00 30.85
C THR A 440 -19.62 -14.24 30.13
N THR A 441 -18.52 -14.79 30.64
CA THR A 441 -17.66 -15.84 30.04
C THR A 441 -18.36 -17.13 29.61
N GLU A 442 -19.63 -17.33 29.96
CA GLU A 442 -20.28 -18.64 29.85
C GLU A 442 -20.72 -19.07 28.44
N GLN A 443 -20.79 -18.22 27.41
CA GLN A 443 -21.24 -18.72 26.10
C GLN A 443 -20.54 -18.12 24.89
N LYS A 444 -20.26 -19.03 23.94
CA LYS A 444 -20.23 -18.84 22.49
C LYS A 444 -21.56 -18.25 22.01
N HIS A 445 -21.92 -17.06 22.48
CA HIS A 445 -23.20 -16.46 22.15
C HIS A 445 -23.20 -16.21 20.63
N PRO A 446 -24.17 -16.75 19.88
CA PRO A 446 -24.15 -16.69 18.42
C PRO A 446 -24.11 -15.25 17.90
N LEU A 447 -24.71 -14.30 18.65
CA LEU A 447 -24.64 -12.86 18.33
C LEU A 447 -23.22 -12.28 18.45
N LEU A 448 -22.40 -12.75 19.40
CA LEU A 448 -21.02 -12.28 19.53
C LEU A 448 -20.19 -12.71 18.33
N LYS A 449 -20.27 -14.00 17.94
CA LYS A 449 -19.57 -14.51 16.76
C LYS A 449 -20.03 -13.80 15.48
N HIS A 450 -21.33 -13.58 15.35
CA HIS A 450 -21.88 -12.85 14.21
C HIS A 450 -21.40 -11.40 14.17
N MET A 451 -21.40 -10.70 15.32
CA MET A 451 -20.89 -9.34 15.44
C MET A 451 -19.40 -9.26 15.10
N GLN A 452 -18.58 -10.20 15.60
CA GLN A 452 -17.16 -10.28 15.26
C GLN A 452 -16.93 -10.45 13.76
N GLN A 453 -17.74 -11.27 13.08
CA GLN A 453 -17.65 -11.46 11.62
C GLN A 453 -18.00 -10.17 10.86
N LEU A 454 -19.07 -9.48 11.27
CA LEU A 454 -19.49 -8.22 10.66
C LEU A 454 -18.44 -7.12 10.84
N ILE A 455 -17.92 -6.98 12.07
CA ILE A 455 -16.87 -6.00 12.36
C ILE A 455 -15.58 -6.34 11.61
N ARG A 456 -15.21 -7.62 11.46
CA ARG A 456 -14.05 -8.01 10.64
C ARG A 456 -14.22 -7.68 9.16
N ALA A 457 -15.45 -7.64 8.65
CA ALA A 457 -15.70 -7.19 7.28
C ALA A 457 -15.45 -5.68 7.12
N SER A 458 -15.77 -4.87 8.13
CA SER A 458 -15.53 -3.42 8.13
C SER A 458 -14.13 -3.00 8.60
N ASN A 459 -13.46 -3.84 9.40
CA ASN A 459 -12.12 -3.61 9.93
C ASN A 459 -11.39 -4.94 10.11
N PRO A 460 -10.70 -5.43 9.07
CA PRO A 460 -10.04 -6.75 9.08
C PRO A 460 -8.95 -6.87 10.15
N SER A 461 -8.31 -5.77 10.49
CA SER A 461 -7.14 -5.70 11.38
C SER A 461 -7.46 -5.42 12.85
N THR A 462 -8.74 -5.24 13.20
CA THR A 462 -9.11 -4.84 14.56
C THR A 462 -8.80 -5.91 15.61
N ALA A 463 -8.31 -5.47 16.77
CA ALA A 463 -8.15 -6.31 17.95
C ALA A 463 -9.48 -6.41 18.71
N PHE A 464 -9.86 -7.62 19.11
CA PHE A 464 -11.07 -7.87 19.90
C PHE A 464 -10.71 -8.08 21.36
N ILE A 465 -11.23 -7.20 22.22
CA ILE A 465 -11.02 -7.22 23.66
C ILE A 465 -12.33 -7.61 24.35
N SER A 466 -12.25 -8.43 25.38
CA SER A 466 -13.41 -8.81 26.19
C SER A 466 -13.39 -8.05 27.52
N ALA A 467 -14.44 -7.27 27.78
CA ALA A 467 -14.65 -6.53 29.03
C ALA A 467 -15.85 -7.10 29.78
N GLU A 468 -15.59 -8.17 30.55
CA GLU A 468 -16.62 -8.82 31.36
C GLU A 468 -17.01 -7.93 32.54
N LYS A 469 -18.31 -7.71 32.72
CA LYS A 469 -18.82 -6.75 33.73
C LYS A 469 -18.09 -5.40 33.65
N TRP A 470 -17.77 -4.96 32.44
CA TRP A 470 -17.09 -3.69 32.15
C TRP A 470 -15.63 -3.63 32.62
N ALA A 471 -15.06 -4.74 33.10
CA ALA A 471 -13.69 -4.84 33.56
C ALA A 471 -12.83 -5.65 32.57
N VAL A 472 -11.65 -5.13 32.24
CA VAL A 472 -10.68 -5.79 31.37
C VAL A 472 -9.70 -6.58 32.23
N ARG A 473 -9.65 -7.90 32.05
CA ARG A 473 -8.85 -8.79 32.92
C ARG A 473 -7.37 -8.89 32.52
N ARG A 474 -7.05 -8.76 31.23
CA ARG A 474 -5.69 -8.97 30.72
C ARG A 474 -4.96 -7.64 30.62
N THR A 475 -3.76 -7.56 31.20
CA THR A 475 -2.92 -6.36 31.16
C THR A 475 -2.54 -5.96 29.73
N GLU A 476 -2.32 -6.93 28.83
CA GLU A 476 -2.04 -6.64 27.42
C GLU A 476 -3.22 -5.97 26.71
N ASP A 477 -4.46 -6.32 27.06
CA ASP A 477 -5.65 -5.68 26.50
C ASP A 477 -5.77 -4.23 26.98
N ILE A 478 -5.42 -3.95 28.24
CA ILE A 478 -5.36 -2.58 28.77
C ILE A 478 -4.29 -1.76 28.03
N ARG A 479 -3.11 -2.35 27.75
CA ARG A 479 -2.05 -1.71 26.96
C ARG A 479 -2.49 -1.40 25.53
N LEU A 480 -3.33 -2.24 24.92
CA LEU A 480 -3.89 -1.97 23.59
C LEU A 480 -4.84 -0.75 23.61
N ILE A 481 -5.67 -0.64 24.65
CA ILE A 481 -6.61 0.49 24.82
C ILE A 481 -5.84 1.80 25.05
N LEU A 482 -4.74 1.76 25.80
CA LEU A 482 -3.95 2.91 26.20
C LEU A 482 -2.71 3.15 25.30
N ASN A 483 -2.67 2.52 24.12
CA ASN A 483 -1.52 2.62 23.23
C ASN A 483 -1.31 4.06 22.74
N ASP A 484 -0.07 4.52 22.68
CA ASP A 484 0.27 5.92 22.35
C ASP A 484 0.44 6.19 20.86
N SER A 485 0.47 5.16 20.02
CA SER A 485 0.76 5.29 18.59
C SER A 485 -0.11 4.42 17.69
N SER A 486 -1.06 3.67 18.24
CA SER A 486 -1.90 2.74 17.46
C SER A 486 -2.69 3.45 16.37
N PHE A 487 -3.12 4.69 16.59
CA PHE A 487 -3.84 5.51 15.61
C PHE A 487 -2.93 6.01 14.47
N SER A 488 -1.64 6.17 14.73
CA SER A 488 -0.62 6.67 13.79
C SER A 488 0.12 5.55 13.06
N GLN A 489 -0.32 4.30 13.19
CA GLN A 489 0.26 3.19 12.43
C GLN A 489 0.05 3.38 10.93
N THR A 490 1.04 2.96 10.13
CA THR A 490 1.03 3.07 8.66
C THR A 490 -0.27 2.56 8.03
N ARG A 491 -0.72 1.37 8.45
CA ARG A 491 -1.97 0.77 7.96
C ARG A 491 -3.22 1.61 8.26
N MET A 492 -3.23 2.31 9.39
CA MET A 492 -4.36 3.14 9.82
C MET A 492 -4.39 4.44 9.04
N ILE A 493 -3.23 5.07 8.86
CA ILE A 493 -3.07 6.28 8.02
C ILE A 493 -3.50 5.98 6.57
N ASN A 494 -3.01 4.89 5.98
CA ASN A 494 -3.32 4.53 4.61
C ASN A 494 -4.82 4.23 4.44
N ALA A 495 -5.42 3.51 5.38
CA ALA A 495 -6.86 3.26 5.35
C ALA A 495 -7.68 4.56 5.44
N ARG A 496 -7.25 5.55 6.23
CA ARG A 496 -7.97 6.83 6.32
C ARG A 496 -7.95 7.61 5.02
N TYR A 497 -6.82 7.69 4.32
CA TYR A 497 -6.77 8.35 3.01
C TYR A 497 -7.56 7.62 1.92
N LEU A 498 -7.74 6.30 2.04
CA LEU A 498 -8.53 5.49 1.11
C LEU A 498 -10.04 5.49 1.40
N LEU A 499 -10.45 5.76 2.64
CA LEU A 499 -11.86 5.64 3.05
C LEU A 499 -12.50 6.99 3.40
N TYR A 500 -11.71 7.97 3.82
CA TYR A 500 -12.18 9.25 4.35
C TYR A 500 -11.40 10.43 3.74
N PRO A 501 -11.50 10.68 2.42
CA PRO A 501 -10.78 11.78 1.79
C PRO A 501 -11.08 13.13 2.46
N GLY A 502 -10.07 13.95 2.71
CA GLY A 502 -10.22 15.24 3.40
C GLY A 502 -10.30 15.18 4.93
N TRP A 503 -10.20 13.99 5.54
CA TRP A 503 -10.25 13.83 7.01
C TRP A 503 -9.19 14.65 7.76
N TRP A 504 -8.02 14.85 7.17
CA TRP A 504 -6.92 15.56 7.82
C TRP A 504 -7.23 17.05 8.00
N GLU A 505 -7.90 17.65 7.02
CA GLU A 505 -8.27 19.07 6.99
C GLU A 505 -9.65 19.33 7.60
N GLY A 506 -10.30 18.31 8.16
CA GLY A 506 -11.64 18.44 8.71
C GLY A 506 -12.75 18.62 7.66
N ARG A 507 -12.49 18.21 6.41
CA ARG A 507 -13.43 18.37 5.28
C ARG A 507 -14.25 17.11 4.99
N PHE A 508 -13.92 15.98 5.61
CA PHE A 508 -14.70 14.77 5.43
C PHE A 508 -16.04 14.88 6.16
N VAL A 509 -17.13 14.67 5.43
CA VAL A 509 -18.48 14.67 5.99
C VAL A 509 -19.01 13.25 5.93
N SER A 510 -19.29 12.65 7.09
CA SER A 510 -19.91 11.32 7.22
C SER A 510 -21.40 11.28 6.82
N GLY A 511 -21.78 12.00 5.76
CA GLY A 511 -23.14 12.06 5.20
C GLY A 511 -24.27 12.45 6.18
N SER A 512 -25.46 12.69 5.65
CA SER A 512 -26.68 12.96 6.44
C SER A 512 -27.33 11.70 7.04
N GLY A 513 -26.60 10.58 7.10
CA GLY A 513 -27.05 9.34 7.75
C GLY A 513 -27.11 9.41 9.28
N SER A 514 -27.01 10.61 9.86
CA SER A 514 -27.21 10.80 11.29
C SER A 514 -28.67 10.51 11.64
N LEU A 515 -28.88 9.50 12.47
CA LEU A 515 -30.17 9.30 13.12
C LEU A 515 -30.45 10.55 13.97
N SER A 516 -31.45 11.35 13.61
CA SER A 516 -31.94 12.41 14.48
C SER A 516 -32.65 11.78 15.67
N MET A 517 -31.87 11.52 16.72
CA MET A 517 -32.35 11.05 18.00
C MET A 517 -32.57 12.25 18.89
N SER A 518 -33.82 12.52 19.26
CA SER A 518 -34.14 13.52 20.27
C SER A 518 -34.10 12.87 21.66
N PRO A 519 -33.27 13.39 22.57
CA PRO A 519 -33.38 13.04 23.97
C PRO A 519 -34.60 13.73 24.58
N HIS A 520 -35.39 12.97 25.34
CA HIS A 520 -36.51 13.46 26.12
C HIS A 520 -36.28 13.11 27.57
N CYS A 521 -35.99 14.13 28.36
CA CYS A 521 -35.80 13.97 29.79
C CYS A 521 -37.11 14.14 30.56
N ILE A 522 -37.38 13.20 31.46
CA ILE A 522 -38.49 13.23 32.41
C ILE A 522 -37.90 13.29 33.82
N GLU A 523 -38.09 14.42 34.49
CA GLU A 523 -37.74 14.60 35.90
C GLU A 523 -38.93 14.29 36.80
N PHE A 524 -38.67 13.58 37.89
CA PHE A 524 -39.68 13.22 38.88
C PHE A 524 -39.44 13.99 40.17
N SER A 525 -40.47 14.67 40.66
CA SER A 525 -40.41 15.43 41.92
C SER A 525 -40.64 14.55 43.16
N ARG A 526 -41.00 13.27 42.98
CA ARG A 526 -41.32 12.33 44.08
C ARG A 526 -40.73 10.94 43.82
N PRO A 527 -40.42 10.15 44.86
CA PRO A 527 -40.06 8.74 44.72
C PRO A 527 -41.17 7.96 44.00
N LEU A 528 -40.78 7.08 43.09
CA LEU A 528 -41.69 6.25 42.31
C LEU A 528 -42.04 4.95 43.04
N GLU A 529 -43.22 4.41 42.80
CA GLU A 529 -43.55 3.07 43.25
C GLU A 529 -42.98 2.03 42.28
N LYS A 530 -42.16 1.11 42.79
CA LYS A 530 -41.43 0.14 41.95
C LYS A 530 -42.34 -0.73 41.10
N ALA A 531 -43.45 -1.21 41.67
CA ALA A 531 -44.40 -2.08 40.97
C ALA A 531 -45.07 -1.35 39.80
N LEU A 532 -45.59 -0.14 40.04
CA LEU A 532 -46.21 0.70 39.00
C LEU A 532 -45.21 1.11 37.92
N PHE A 533 -44.00 1.48 38.30
CA PHE A 533 -42.95 1.84 37.34
C PHE A 533 -42.65 0.67 36.40
N LEU A 534 -42.44 -0.54 36.94
CA LEU A 534 -42.20 -1.73 36.12
C LEU A 534 -43.38 -2.08 35.22
N GLN A 535 -44.62 -1.90 35.70
CA GLN A 535 -45.82 -2.10 34.88
C GLN A 535 -45.87 -1.10 33.71
N ARG A 536 -45.54 0.18 33.95
CA ARG A 536 -45.50 1.21 32.91
C ARG A 536 -44.37 0.96 31.91
N CYS A 537 -43.18 0.54 32.34
CA CYS A 537 -42.11 0.13 31.43
C CYS A 537 -42.51 -1.06 30.55
N LYS A 538 -43.23 -2.06 31.11
CA LYS A 538 -43.75 -3.19 30.33
C LYS A 538 -44.79 -2.74 29.30
N ALA A 539 -45.72 -1.86 29.69
CA ALA A 539 -46.70 -1.27 28.78
C ALA A 539 -46.03 -0.47 27.66
N LEU A 540 -45.03 0.35 28.00
CA LEU A 540 -44.23 1.11 27.04
C LEU A 540 -43.51 0.19 26.04
N LYS A 541 -42.89 -0.89 26.53
CA LYS A 541 -42.26 -1.90 25.69
C LYS A 541 -43.27 -2.56 24.73
N SER A 542 -44.49 -2.82 25.19
CA SER A 542 -45.54 -3.41 24.34
C SER A 542 -46.11 -2.43 23.30
N SER A 543 -46.03 -1.12 23.53
CA SER A 543 -46.48 -0.11 22.56
C SER A 543 -45.46 0.20 21.45
N LEU A 544 -44.22 -0.30 21.57
CA LEU A 544 -43.19 -0.09 20.56
C LEU A 544 -43.54 -0.80 19.25
N LYS A 545 -43.47 -0.07 18.14
CA LYS A 545 -43.77 -0.64 16.82
C LYS A 545 -42.62 -1.56 16.38
N PRO A 546 -42.89 -2.73 15.78
CA PRO A 546 -41.87 -3.64 15.28
C PRO A 546 -40.84 -3.02 14.32
N SER A 547 -41.25 -2.03 13.54
CA SER A 547 -40.48 -1.46 12.43
C SER A 547 -40.89 -0.01 12.13
N SER A 548 -40.94 0.86 13.15
CA SER A 548 -41.10 2.30 12.88
C SER A 548 -39.75 3.00 12.91
N PHE A 549 -39.32 3.43 11.73
CA PHE A 549 -38.16 4.30 11.60
C PHE A 549 -38.44 5.67 12.26
N THR A 550 -39.71 6.07 12.40
CA THR A 550 -40.17 7.26 13.16
C THR A 550 -40.83 6.93 14.48
N GLY A 551 -40.60 7.77 15.51
CA GLY A 551 -41.40 7.83 16.74
C GLY A 551 -41.24 6.67 17.72
N ASN A 552 -40.21 5.84 17.55
CA ASN A 552 -39.89 4.73 18.46
C ASN A 552 -38.83 5.16 19.48
N ILE A 553 -38.91 4.58 20.69
CA ILE A 553 -37.89 4.72 21.74
C ILE A 553 -36.86 3.60 21.57
N TYR A 554 -35.59 3.97 21.41
CA TYR A 554 -34.50 3.02 21.17
C TYR A 554 -33.65 2.78 22.41
N HIS A 555 -33.52 3.79 23.26
CA HIS A 555 -32.73 3.70 24.49
C HIS A 555 -33.43 4.47 25.62
N ILE A 556 -33.42 3.88 26.81
CA ILE A 556 -33.93 4.49 28.05
C ILE A 556 -32.84 4.34 29.10
N SER A 557 -32.44 5.44 29.70
CA SER A 557 -31.47 5.46 30.79
C SER A 557 -31.87 6.49 31.83
N GLY A 558 -31.60 6.23 33.10
CA GLY A 558 -31.97 7.18 34.15
C GLY A 558 -31.69 6.68 35.55
N LYS A 559 -31.74 7.61 36.49
CA LYS A 559 -31.68 7.35 37.92
C LYS A 559 -33.08 7.49 38.50
N VAL A 560 -33.58 6.42 39.09
CA VAL A 560 -34.92 6.39 39.68
C VAL A 560 -34.81 6.14 41.18
N LEU A 561 -35.51 6.96 41.97
CA LEU A 561 -35.68 6.78 43.40
C LEU A 561 -37.01 6.06 43.65
N PHE A 562 -36.99 4.94 44.37
CA PHE A 562 -38.20 4.19 44.70
C PHE A 562 -38.67 4.44 46.14
N SER A 563 -39.98 4.50 46.35
CA SER A 563 -40.58 4.55 47.68
C SER A 563 -40.18 3.33 48.52
N GLY A 564 -39.63 3.57 49.72
CA GLY A 564 -39.19 2.53 50.67
C GLY A 564 -37.66 2.34 50.82
N ARG A 565 -36.81 3.08 50.07
CA ARG A 565 -35.37 3.16 50.34
C ARG A 565 -35.04 4.52 50.96
N ALA A 566 -34.57 4.53 52.21
CA ALA A 566 -34.09 5.74 52.87
C ALA A 566 -32.65 6.02 52.44
N VAL A 567 -32.42 7.00 51.56
CA VAL A 567 -31.11 7.63 51.33
C VAL A 567 -31.33 9.11 50.98
N GLY A 568 -30.40 9.97 51.41
CA GLY A 568 -30.51 11.42 51.52
C GLY A 568 -30.94 12.22 50.28
N LEU A 569 -31.53 13.38 50.58
CA LEU A 569 -32.32 14.31 49.76
C LEU A 569 -31.60 15.06 48.62
N HIS A 570 -30.45 14.63 48.13
CA HIS A 570 -29.63 15.46 47.24
C HIS A 570 -29.62 15.09 45.74
N ASN A 571 -30.36 14.06 45.30
CA ASN A 571 -30.46 13.75 43.87
C ASN A 571 -31.93 13.60 43.43
N LEU A 572 -32.39 14.49 42.54
CA LEU A 572 -33.70 14.39 41.91
C LEU A 572 -33.74 13.16 40.97
N PRO A 573 -34.78 12.31 41.02
CA PRO A 573 -34.93 11.21 40.07
C PRO A 573 -35.21 11.72 38.65
N GLN A 574 -34.49 11.20 37.67
CA GLN A 574 -34.50 11.65 36.28
C GLN A 574 -34.37 10.46 35.32
N ILE A 575 -35.21 10.42 34.28
CA ILE A 575 -35.18 9.41 33.22
C ILE A 575 -35.06 10.10 31.86
N CYS A 576 -34.02 9.75 31.10
CA CYS A 576 -33.84 10.18 29.71
C CYS A 576 -34.32 9.08 28.74
N LEU A 577 -35.14 9.47 27.77
CA LEU A 577 -35.69 8.65 26.70
C LEU A 577 -35.12 9.14 25.37
N ASN A 578 -34.40 8.28 24.64
CA ASN A 578 -33.91 8.63 23.30
C ASN A 578 -34.90 8.13 22.24
N MET A 579 -35.55 9.06 21.56
CA MET A 579 -36.55 8.81 20.53
C MET A 579 -36.02 9.21 19.15
N ASN A 580 -36.37 8.45 18.11
CA ASN A 580 -36.00 8.80 16.75
C ASN A 580 -37.10 9.60 16.05
N PHE A 581 -36.75 10.73 15.43
CA PHE A 581 -37.61 11.43 14.49
C PHE A 581 -37.05 11.30 13.06
N PHE A 582 -37.38 10.21 12.39
CA PHE A 582 -36.95 9.98 11.01
C PHE A 582 -37.82 10.76 10.01
N TYR A 583 -37.55 12.04 9.82
CA TYR A 583 -38.16 12.79 8.71
C TYR A 583 -37.44 12.43 7.40
N GLY A 584 -38.07 11.50 6.65
CA GLY A 584 -37.96 11.26 5.21
C GLY A 584 -36.58 11.28 4.53
N PHE A 585 -36.09 10.11 4.07
CA PHE A 585 -35.31 10.00 2.82
C PHE A 585 -35.19 8.58 2.24
N ILE A 586 -35.79 7.54 2.85
CA ILE A 586 -35.75 6.17 2.28
C ILE A 586 -36.65 6.01 1.03
N GLN A 587 -37.51 7.00 0.72
CA GLN A 587 -38.49 6.86 -0.36
C GLN A 587 -38.06 7.44 -1.72
N ARG A 588 -36.89 8.11 -1.84
CA ARG A 588 -36.42 8.65 -3.13
C ARG A 588 -35.42 7.78 -3.88
N ASP A 589 -34.56 7.02 -3.21
CA ASP A 589 -33.46 6.31 -3.90
C ASP A 589 -33.78 4.87 -4.32
N ILE A 590 -34.96 4.34 -3.96
CA ILE A 590 -35.39 3.00 -4.40
C ILE A 590 -36.23 3.07 -5.71
N VAL A 591 -36.66 4.26 -6.15
CA VAL A 591 -37.54 4.42 -7.33
C VAL A 591 -36.81 4.89 -8.59
N THR A 592 -35.55 5.31 -8.53
CA THR A 592 -34.81 5.87 -9.68
C THR A 592 -33.77 4.93 -10.34
N ASN A 593 -33.74 3.64 -9.99
CA ASN A 593 -32.90 2.64 -10.69
C ASN A 593 -33.71 1.55 -11.42
N GLN A 594 -34.92 1.89 -11.87
CA GLN A 594 -35.58 1.18 -12.97
C GLN A 594 -36.10 2.20 -13.98
N LEU A 595 -35.19 2.68 -14.84
CA LEU A 595 -35.45 3.09 -16.23
C LEU A 595 -34.10 3.18 -16.98
#